data_AF-A0AAV4HTE9-F1
#
_entry.id   AF-A0AAV4HTE9-F1
#
_cell.length_a   1.000
_cell.length_b   1.000
_cell.length_c   1.000
_cell.angle_alpha   90.00
_cell.angle_beta   90.00
_cell.angle_gamma   90.00
#
_symmetry.space_group_name_H-M   'P 1'
#
loop_
_entity.id
_entity.type
_entity.pdbx_description
1 polymer ?
#
loop_
_entity_poly.entity_id
_entity_poly.type
_entity_poly.pdbx_seq_one_letter_code
_entity_poly.pdbx_strand_id
1 'polypeptide(L)'
;MYDSSEIIPPQMPPNEEDDLPPLKSEVEWAIRQLPSGKSAGVDNIYAEIIKVSGDPGVELYHKLCLKIWETEQWSEEWRKSVFVTLPKKGDLQQCSNYRTIALISHASKILLKKHHFQRSQ
;
A
#
# COMPACT_ATOMS: atom_id res chain seq x y z
N MET A 1 21.63 41.42 8.56
CA MET A 1 20.21 41.03 8.47
C MET A 1 20.00 40.54 7.06
N TYR A 2 19.97 39.22 6.86
CA TYR A 2 19.70 38.62 5.54
C TYR A 2 18.18 38.53 5.39
N ASP A 3 17.68 39.00 4.25
CA ASP A 3 16.27 38.98 3.84
C ASP A 3 15.81 37.51 3.67
N SER A 4 14.77 37.15 4.41
CA SER A 4 14.21 35.79 4.53
C SER A 4 13.10 35.49 3.51
N SER A 5 13.09 36.16 2.36
CA SER A 5 12.12 35.86 1.30
C SER A 5 12.53 34.62 0.49
N GLU A 6 12.04 33.47 0.97
CA GLU A 6 11.70 32.25 0.21
C GLU A 6 12.69 31.78 -0.85
N ILE A 7 13.67 30.98 -0.43
CA ILE A 7 14.30 29.99 -1.31
C ILE A 7 13.23 28.91 -1.57
N ILE A 8 12.40 29.10 -2.59
CA ILE A 8 11.55 28.05 -3.13
C ILE A 8 12.51 26.95 -3.63
N PRO A 9 12.48 25.73 -3.07
CA PRO A 9 13.30 24.65 -3.58
C PRO A 9 12.97 24.49 -5.07
N PRO A 10 13.97 24.33 -5.95
CA PRO A 10 13.71 24.09 -7.36
C PRO A 10 12.75 22.90 -7.45
N GLN A 11 11.53 23.17 -7.89
CA GLN A 11 10.55 22.13 -8.16
C GLN A 11 11.16 21.32 -9.31
N MET A 12 11.67 20.12 -8.99
CA MET A 12 12.05 19.16 -10.02
C MET A 12 10.86 19.05 -10.98
N PRO A 13 11.09 19.11 -12.31
CA PRO A 13 10.00 18.88 -13.25
C PRO A 13 9.34 17.56 -12.89
N PRO A 14 8.00 17.46 -12.95
CA PRO A 14 7.33 16.18 -12.77
C PRO A 14 7.98 15.19 -13.73
N ASN A 15 8.56 14.11 -13.20
CA ASN A 15 9.06 13.05 -14.07
C ASN A 15 7.86 12.57 -14.88
N GLU A 16 7.87 12.75 -16.20
CA GLU A 16 6.80 12.26 -17.10
C GLU A 16 6.60 10.73 -16.99
N GLU A 17 7.57 10.03 -16.38
CA GLU A 17 7.51 8.61 -16.04
C GLU A 17 6.59 8.27 -14.85
N ASP A 18 6.24 9.24 -13.99
CA ASP A 18 5.38 9.02 -12.81
C ASP A 18 3.88 8.93 -13.15
N ASP A 19 3.46 9.26 -14.38
CA ASP A 19 2.06 9.24 -14.82
C ASP A 19 1.74 8.06 -15.76
N LEU A 20 2.54 7.00 -15.69
CA LEU A 20 2.32 5.80 -16.49
C LEU A 20 1.32 4.84 -15.84
N PRO A 21 0.41 4.23 -16.61
CA PRO A 21 -0.52 3.25 -16.07
C PRO A 21 0.25 2.04 -15.52
N PRO A 22 -0.28 1.38 -14.47
CA PRO A 22 0.40 0.27 -13.82
C PRO A 22 0.72 -0.84 -14.82
N LEU A 23 1.98 -1.24 -14.90
CA LEU A 23 2.41 -2.35 -15.73
C LEU A 23 2.08 -3.69 -15.06
N LYS A 24 1.82 -4.71 -15.88
CA LYS A 24 1.56 -6.09 -15.40
C LYS A 24 2.75 -6.67 -14.65
N SER A 25 3.97 -6.45 -15.15
CA SER A 25 5.23 -6.93 -14.54
C SER A 25 5.46 -6.37 -13.14
N GLU A 26 5.13 -5.10 -12.92
CA GLU A 26 5.21 -4.47 -11.60
C GLU A 26 4.16 -5.04 -10.63
N VAL A 27 2.94 -5.35 -11.11
CA VAL A 27 1.91 -5.99 -10.27
C VAL A 27 2.36 -7.39 -9.88
N GLU A 28 2.88 -8.14 -10.84
CA GLU A 28 3.45 -9.47 -10.60
C GLU A 28 4.60 -9.41 -9.57
N TRP A 29 5.51 -8.45 -9.74
CA TRP A 29 6.59 -8.21 -8.79
C TRP A 29 6.03 -7.88 -7.39
N ALA A 30 5.07 -6.96 -7.29
CA ALA A 30 4.47 -6.57 -6.02
C ALA A 30 3.78 -7.75 -5.29
N ILE A 31 3.08 -8.63 -6.03
CA ILE A 31 2.48 -9.87 -5.51
C ILE A 31 3.56 -10.80 -4.95
N ARG A 32 4.65 -11.01 -5.69
CA ARG A 32 5.78 -11.86 -5.24
C ARG A 32 6.43 -11.31 -3.97
N GLN A 33 6.52 -9.98 -3.86
CA GLN A 33 7.08 -9.30 -2.70
C GLN A 33 6.15 -9.28 -1.47
N LEU A 34 4.92 -9.78 -1.54
CA LEU A 34 4.07 -9.85 -0.35
C LEU A 34 4.69 -10.77 0.72
N PRO A 35 4.75 -10.37 1.99
CA PRO A 35 5.24 -11.25 3.05
C PRO A 35 4.22 -12.38 3.32
N SER A 36 4.71 -13.61 3.37
CA SER A 36 3.91 -14.78 3.76
C SER A 36 3.82 -14.92 5.28
N GLY A 37 2.81 -15.63 5.77
CA GLY A 37 2.55 -15.84 7.20
C GLY A 37 2.07 -14.59 7.93
N LYS A 38 1.53 -13.60 7.21
CA LYS A 38 0.96 -12.37 7.79
C LYS A 38 -0.56 -12.47 7.85
N SER A 39 -1.13 -11.84 8.87
CA SER A 39 -2.58 -11.72 9.04
C SER A 39 -3.22 -11.01 7.84
N ALA A 40 -4.41 -11.46 7.46
CA ALA A 40 -5.24 -10.79 6.48
C ALA A 40 -5.70 -9.41 6.97
N GLY A 41 -6.10 -8.55 6.02
CA GLY A 41 -6.74 -7.27 6.33
C GLY A 41 -8.23 -7.44 6.63
N VAL A 42 -8.98 -6.35 6.50
CA VAL A 42 -10.45 -6.36 6.67
C VAL A 42 -11.18 -7.26 5.65
N ASP A 43 -10.57 -7.47 4.49
CA ASP A 43 -11.07 -8.31 3.40
C ASP A 43 -10.90 -9.82 3.66
N ASN A 44 -10.18 -10.19 4.73
CA ASN A 44 -9.87 -11.58 5.07
C ASN A 44 -9.13 -12.36 3.96
N ILE A 45 -8.43 -11.66 3.06
CA ILE A 45 -7.64 -12.28 1.99
C ILE A 45 -6.17 -12.40 2.43
N TYR A 46 -5.68 -13.63 2.44
CA TYR A 46 -4.28 -13.96 2.77
C TYR A 46 -3.35 -13.80 1.56
N ALA A 47 -2.11 -13.40 1.82
CA ALA A 47 -1.10 -13.23 0.77
C ALA A 47 -0.82 -14.53 0.00
N GLU A 48 -0.93 -15.68 0.65
CA GLU A 48 -0.73 -17.01 0.09
C GLU A 48 -1.72 -17.29 -1.04
N ILE A 49 -3.00 -16.93 -0.83
CA ILE A 49 -4.06 -17.11 -1.84
C ILE A 49 -3.74 -16.27 -3.08
N ILE A 50 -3.29 -15.03 -2.86
CA ILE A 50 -2.90 -14.12 -3.94
C ILE A 50 -1.70 -14.70 -4.71
N LYS A 51 -0.68 -15.22 -4.03
CA LYS A 51 0.49 -15.81 -4.68
C LYS A 51 0.17 -17.09 -5.46
N VAL A 52 -0.72 -17.95 -4.92
CA VAL A 52 -1.10 -19.22 -5.57
C VAL A 52 -1.99 -19.00 -6.79
N SER A 53 -2.69 -17.87 -6.87
CA SER A 53 -3.60 -17.56 -7.99
C SER A 53 -2.93 -17.44 -9.37
N GLY A 54 -1.60 -17.39 -9.43
CA GLY A 54 -0.82 -17.47 -10.68
C GLY A 54 -1.15 -16.35 -11.67
N ASP A 55 -0.95 -16.63 -12.97
CA ASP A 55 -1.19 -15.67 -14.04
C ASP A 55 -2.62 -15.10 -14.08
N PRO A 56 -3.69 -15.90 -13.85
CA PRO A 56 -5.05 -15.36 -13.77
C PRO A 56 -5.22 -14.34 -12.65
N GLY A 57 -4.56 -14.57 -11.51
CA GLY A 57 -4.53 -13.64 -10.39
C GLY A 57 -3.82 -12.34 -10.75
N VAL A 58 -2.62 -12.44 -11.32
CA VAL A 58 -1.85 -11.26 -11.78
C VAL A 58 -2.66 -10.42 -12.76
N GLU A 59 -3.34 -11.06 -13.72
CA GLU A 59 -4.22 -10.39 -14.68
C GLU A 59 -5.40 -9.66 -14.00
N LEU A 60 -6.03 -10.31 -13.02
CA LEU A 60 -7.11 -9.71 -12.26
C LEU A 60 -6.63 -8.49 -11.45
N TYR A 61 -5.53 -8.63 -10.72
CA TYR A 61 -4.96 -7.53 -9.95
C TYR A 61 -4.50 -6.39 -10.86
N HIS A 62 -3.93 -6.69 -12.02
CA HIS A 62 -3.55 -5.69 -13.01
C HIS A 62 -4.74 -4.89 -13.51
N LYS A 63 -5.85 -5.55 -13.88
CA LYS A 63 -7.10 -4.87 -14.25
C LYS A 63 -7.67 -4.00 -13.13
N LEU A 64 -7.60 -4.48 -11.88
CA LEU A 64 -8.04 -3.68 -10.73
C LEU A 64 -7.15 -2.46 -10.52
N CYS A 65 -5.82 -2.62 -10.64
CA CYS A 65 -4.88 -1.50 -10.55
C CYS A 65 -5.14 -0.47 -11.67
N LEU A 66 -5.35 -0.92 -12.90
CA LEU A 66 -5.67 -0.06 -14.04
C LEU A 66 -6.98 0.70 -13.82
N LYS A 67 -8.03 0.01 -13.36
CA LYS A 67 -9.32 0.65 -13.08
C LYS A 67 -9.19 1.73 -11.98
N ILE A 68 -8.44 1.44 -10.92
CA ILE A 68 -8.20 2.40 -9.83
C ILE A 68 -7.34 3.56 -10.34
N TRP A 69 -6.39 3.30 -11.23
CA TRP A 69 -5.59 4.33 -11.88
C TRP A 69 -6.45 5.27 -12.75
N GLU A 70 -7.33 4.72 -13.58
CA GLU A 70 -8.21 5.50 -14.49
C GLU A 70 -9.29 6.29 -13.75
N THR A 71 -9.84 5.71 -12.67
CA THR A 71 -10.97 6.32 -11.95
C THR A 71 -10.55 7.12 -10.73
N GLU A 72 -9.30 6.95 -10.27
CA GLU A 72 -8.79 7.42 -8.98
C GLU A 72 -9.62 6.93 -7.77
N GLN A 73 -10.51 5.96 -7.98
CA GLN A 73 -11.42 5.45 -6.96
C GLN A 73 -10.89 4.14 -6.38
N TRP A 74 -10.42 4.21 -5.14
CA TRP A 74 -10.09 3.02 -4.37
C TRP A 74 -11.35 2.25 -3.94
N SER A 75 -11.21 0.93 -3.80
CA SER A 75 -12.21 0.16 -3.04
C SER A 75 -12.26 0.64 -1.59
N GLU A 76 -13.45 0.78 -1.04
CA GLU A 76 -13.63 1.23 0.33
C GLU A 76 -12.96 0.29 1.35
N GLU A 77 -12.98 -1.01 1.09
CA GLU A 77 -12.33 -2.01 1.94
C GLU A 77 -10.80 -1.87 1.92
N TRP A 78 -10.23 -1.46 0.80
CA TRP A 78 -8.79 -1.29 0.65
C TRP A 78 -8.26 -0.03 1.33
N ARG A 79 -9.14 0.94 1.60
CA ARG A 79 -8.85 2.14 2.40
C ARG A 79 -8.97 1.91 3.91
N LYS A 80 -9.60 0.81 4.34
CA LYS A 80 -9.81 0.50 5.75
C LYS A 80 -8.61 -0.24 6.33
N SER A 81 -8.31 0.03 7.59
CA SER A 81 -7.35 -0.73 8.38
C SER A 81 -7.93 -1.08 9.75
N VAL A 82 -7.58 -2.25 10.26
CA VAL A 82 -7.99 -2.69 11.60
C VAL A 82 -6.81 -2.47 12.54
N PHE A 83 -6.99 -1.63 13.55
CA PHE A 83 -5.99 -1.40 14.57
C PHE A 83 -6.14 -2.40 15.71
N VAL A 84 -5.09 -3.15 15.98
CA VAL A 84 -5.05 -4.13 17.08
C VAL A 84 -3.92 -3.75 18.03
N THR A 85 -4.23 -3.66 19.32
CA THR A 85 -3.23 -3.48 20.37
C THR A 85 -2.68 -4.84 20.80
N LEU A 86 -1.36 -4.99 20.73
CA LEU A 86 -0.67 -6.18 21.18
C LEU A 86 0.13 -5.87 22.45
N PRO A 87 -0.01 -6.68 23.50
CA PRO A 87 0.81 -6.53 24.69
C PRO A 87 2.28 -6.84 24.38
N LYS A 88 3.18 -6.06 24.96
CA LYS A 88 4.61 -6.33 25.05
C LYS A 88 4.90 -7.04 26.37
N LYS A 89 6.13 -7.51 26.54
CA LYS A 89 6.61 -8.02 27.83
C LYS A 89 6.61 -6.88 28.86
N GLY A 90 6.09 -7.13 30.05
CA GLY A 90 6.02 -6.15 31.14
C GLY A 90 4.67 -6.21 31.86
N ASP A 91 4.38 -5.17 32.63
CA ASP A 91 3.11 -4.99 33.33
C ASP A 91 2.00 -4.59 32.35
N LEU A 92 0.93 -5.39 32.29
CA LEU A 92 -0.21 -5.17 31.39
C LEU A 92 -1.10 -4.00 31.80
N GLN A 93 -0.91 -3.43 33.00
CA GLN A 93 -1.63 -2.23 33.43
C GLN A 93 -1.02 -0.93 32.89
N GLN A 94 0.22 -0.96 32.39
CA GLN A 94 0.88 0.21 31.84
C GLN A 94 0.62 0.33 30.32
N CYS A 95 -0.01 1.43 29.89
CA CYS A 95 -0.31 1.67 28.47
C CYS A 95 0.94 1.65 27.56
N SER A 96 2.11 2.05 28.08
CA SER A 96 3.39 2.02 27.36
C SER A 96 3.83 0.60 26.95
N ASN A 97 3.35 -0.42 27.67
CA ASN A 97 3.63 -1.83 27.40
C ASN A 97 2.75 -2.43 26.31
N TYR A 98 2.05 -1.61 25.51
CA TYR A 98 1.35 -2.06 24.31
C TYR A 98 2.03 -1.51 23.04
N ARG A 99 1.85 -2.22 21.92
CA ARG A 99 2.09 -1.69 20.57
C ARG A 99 0.82 -1.81 19.76
N THR A 100 0.51 -0.78 18.99
CA THR A 100 -0.57 -0.84 18.01
C THR A 100 -0.01 -1.36 16.69
N ILE A 101 -0.69 -2.33 16.09
CA ILE A 101 -0.44 -2.77 14.72
C ILE A 101 -1.66 -2.44 13.86
N ALA A 102 -1.42 -2.07 12.61
CA ALA A 102 -2.47 -1.88 11.62
C ALA A 102 -2.51 -3.09 10.68
N LEU A 103 -3.66 -3.76 10.60
CA LEU A 103 -3.94 -4.79 9.63
C LEU A 103 -4.52 -4.14 8.38
N ILE A 104 -3.75 -4.17 7.30
CA ILE A 104 -4.09 -3.57 6.00
C ILE A 104 -4.22 -4.71 4.99
N SER A 105 -5.20 -4.60 4.09
CA SER A 105 -5.40 -5.53 2.97
C SER A 105 -4.10 -5.74 2.18
N HIS A 106 -3.88 -6.98 1.77
CA HIS A 106 -2.76 -7.33 0.90
C HIS A 106 -2.88 -6.69 -0.49
N ALA A 107 -4.11 -6.48 -0.98
CA ALA A 107 -4.38 -5.80 -2.23
C ALA A 107 -3.95 -4.32 -2.18
N SER A 108 -4.26 -3.62 -1.08
CA SER A 108 -3.79 -2.24 -0.87
C SER A 108 -2.26 -2.16 -0.88
N LYS A 109 -1.58 -3.14 -0.28
CA LYS A 109 -0.11 -3.19 -0.30
C LYS A 109 0.45 -3.40 -1.71
N ILE A 110 -0.24 -4.15 -2.58
CA ILE A 110 0.17 -4.33 -3.98
C ILE A 110 0.11 -3.00 -4.73
N LEU A 111 -0.99 -2.26 -4.56
CA LEU A 111 -1.14 -0.92 -5.15
C LEU A 111 -0.07 0.05 -4.66
N LEU A 112 0.16 0.09 -3.35
CA LEU A 112 1.12 1.02 -2.73
C LEU A 112 2.59 0.68 -3.01
N LYS A 113 2.91 -0.58 -3.35
CA LYS A 113 4.27 -1.00 -3.71
C LYS A 113 4.70 -0.55 -5.10
N LYS A 114 3.82 0.09 -5.85
CA LYS A 114 4.15 0.73 -7.11
C LYS A 114 5.01 1.95 -6.82
N HIS A 115 6.15 2.04 -7.50
CA HIS A 115 7.05 3.19 -7.38
C HIS A 115 6.39 4.53 -7.75
N HIS A 116 5.26 4.47 -8.49
CA HIS A 116 4.60 5.62 -9.11
C HIS A 116 3.16 5.89 -8.61
N PHE A 117 2.64 5.13 -7.63
CA PHE A 117 1.29 5.39 -7.12
C PHE A 117 1.29 6.53 -6.09
N GLN A 118 1.47 7.76 -6.56
CA GLN A 118 1.25 8.99 -5.78
C GLN A 118 0.40 9.99 -6.59
N ARG A 119 -0.91 9.74 -6.67
CA ARG A 119 -1.89 10.82 -6.87
C ARG A 119 -2.84 10.87 -5.69
N SER A 120 -2.80 12.04 -5.02
CA SER A 120 -3.70 12.55 -3.97
C SER A 120 -4.27 11.53 -2.97
N GLN A 121 -3.57 11.34 -1.86
CA GLN A 121 -4.20 10.94 -0.59
C GLN A 121 -4.92 12.14 0.04
#